data_AF-A0A925D8B2-F1
#
_entry.id   AF-A0A925D8B2-F1
#
_cell.length_a   1.000
_cell.length_b   1.000
_cell.length_c   1.000
_cell.angle_alpha   90.00
_cell.angle_beta   90.00
_cell.angle_gamma   90.00
#
_symmetry.space_group_name_H-M   'P 1'
#
loop_
_entity.id
_entity.type
_entity.pdbx_description
1 polymer ?
#
loop_
_entity_poly.entity_id
_entity_poly.type
_entity_poly.pdbx_seq_one_letter_code
_entity_poly.pdbx_strand_id
1 'polypeptide(L)' 'MSTLASKLMTAEEFWHSPENGKRRELVAGEVVVSMPPGGIHGIVAGRLGARLGEWA' A
#
# COMPACT_ATOMS: atom_id res chain seq x y z
N MET A 1 -6.33 1.81 -33.54
CA MET A 1 -5.53 1.13 -32.48
C MET A 1 -6.52 0.53 -31.50
N SER A 2 -6.55 -0.78 -31.34
CA SER A 2 -7.41 -1.42 -30.34
C SER A 2 -6.77 -1.21 -28.98
N THR A 3 -7.38 -0.42 -28.11
CA THR A 3 -7.00 -0.32 -26.70
C THR A 3 -7.40 -1.63 -26.04
N LEU A 4 -6.47 -2.58 -25.93
CA LEU A 4 -6.63 -3.71 -25.02
C LEU A 4 -6.85 -3.14 -23.62
N ALA A 5 -8.09 -3.15 -23.13
CA ALA A 5 -8.38 -2.82 -21.75
C ALA A 5 -7.62 -3.83 -20.89
N SER A 6 -6.55 -3.39 -20.23
CA SER A 6 -5.87 -4.19 -19.22
C SER A 6 -6.90 -4.57 -18.17
N LYS A 7 -7.04 -5.87 -17.88
CA LYS A 7 -7.95 -6.34 -16.84
C LYS A 7 -7.51 -5.71 -15.50
N LEU A 8 -8.38 -4.87 -14.92
CA LEU A 8 -8.19 -4.33 -13.59
C LEU A 8 -8.31 -5.44 -12.53
N MET A 9 -7.47 -5.37 -11.50
CA MET A 9 -7.45 -6.34 -10.40
C MET A 9 -8.53 -5.99 -9.35
N THR A 10 -9.23 -7.00 -8.87
CA THR A 10 -10.19 -6.87 -7.76
C THR A 10 -9.50 -6.92 -6.39
N ALA A 11 -10.21 -6.52 -5.33
CA ALA A 11 -9.69 -6.59 -3.97
C ALA A 11 -9.43 -8.05 -3.54
N GLU A 12 -10.30 -8.98 -3.94
CA GLU A 12 -10.16 -10.41 -3.65
C GLU A 12 -8.95 -11.02 -4.37
N GLU A 13 -8.76 -10.70 -5.66
CA GLU A 13 -7.58 -11.12 -6.41
C GLU A 13 -6.29 -10.58 -5.79
N PHE A 14 -6.30 -9.32 -5.32
CA PHE A 14 -5.17 -8.72 -4.64
C PHE A 14 -4.88 -9.40 -3.29
N TRP A 15 -5.92 -9.67 -2.49
CA TRP A 15 -5.80 -10.35 -1.19
C TRP A 15 -5.22 -11.75 -1.30
N HIS A 16 -5.55 -12.48 -2.36
CA HIS A 16 -5.01 -13.81 -2.65
C HIS A 16 -3.68 -13.81 -3.42
N SER A 17 -3.14 -12.63 -3.76
CA SER A 17 -1.87 -12.50 -4.48
C SER A 17 -0.69 -12.89 -3.56
N PRO A 18 0.28 -13.71 -4.04
CA PRO A 18 1.44 -14.08 -3.23
C PRO A 18 2.23 -12.83 -2.79
N GLU A 19 2.68 -12.84 -1.54
CA GLU A 19 3.55 -11.79 -1.02
C GLU A 19 4.95 -11.88 -1.63
N ASN A 20 5.58 -10.72 -1.85
CA ASN A 20 6.93 -10.62 -2.41
C ASN A 20 7.88 -9.78 -1.55
N GLY A 21 7.53 -9.57 -0.27
CA GLY A 21 8.31 -8.78 0.67
C GLY A 21 8.29 -7.27 0.42
N LYS A 22 7.55 -6.78 -0.58
CA LYS A 22 7.36 -5.35 -0.83
C LYS A 22 6.03 -4.86 -0.30
N ARG A 23 6.00 -3.60 0.12
CA ARG A 23 4.74 -2.92 0.44
C ARG A 23 4.00 -2.62 -0.87
N ARG A 24 2.79 -3.17 -0.98
CA ARG A 24 1.92 -3.05 -2.16
C ARG A 24 0.56 -2.53 -1.73
N GLU A 25 -0.06 -1.74 -2.60
CA GLU A 25 -1.40 -1.18 -2.40
C GLU A 25 -2.20 -1.36 -3.68
N LEU A 26 -3.50 -1.66 -3.56
CA LEU A 26 -4.43 -1.71 -4.69
C LEU A 26 -5.09 -0.33 -4.83
N VAL A 27 -4.82 0.37 -5.93
CA VAL A 27 -5.35 1.71 -6.22
C VAL A 27 -6.10 1.65 -7.54
N ALA A 28 -7.42 1.83 -7.49
CA ALA A 28 -8.30 1.81 -8.67
C ALA A 28 -8.12 0.57 -9.58
N GLY A 29 -7.78 -0.58 -8.99
CA GLY A 29 -7.55 -1.84 -9.72
C GLY A 29 -6.12 -2.05 -10.21
N GLU A 30 -5.19 -1.15 -9.87
CA GLU A 30 -3.76 -1.26 -10.16
C GLU A 30 -2.95 -1.53 -8.89
N VAL A 31 -1.95 -2.40 -9.00
CA VAL A 31 -1.03 -2.68 -7.89
C VAL A 31 0.13 -1.69 -7.91
N VAL A 32 0.15 -0.80 -6.93
CA VAL A 32 1.22 0.17 -6.73
C VAL A 32 2.21 -0.38 -5.70
N VAL A 33 3.50 -0.35 -6.03
CA VAL A 33 4.58 -0.73 -5.12
C VAL A 33 5.19 0.54 -4.56
N SER A 34 5.22 0.68 -3.24
CA SER A 34 5.88 1.79 -2.57
C SER A 34 7.26 1.38 -2.05
N MET A 35 8.23 2.27 -2.14
CA MET A 35 9.51 2.09 -1.46
C MET A 35 9.29 2.05 0.06
N PRO A 36 10.06 1.23 0.79
CA PRO A 36 9.96 1.18 2.24
C PRO A 36 10.27 2.57 2.83
N PRO A 37 9.54 2.99 3.87
CA PRO A 37 9.79 4.27 4.51
C PRO A 37 11.18 4.29 5.15
N GLY A 38 11.88 5.42 5.00
CA GLY A 38 13.17 5.68 5.66
C GLY A 38 13.04 6.11 7.12
N GLY A 39 14.18 6.31 7.79
CA GLY A 39 14.22 6.62 9.23
C GLY A 39 13.45 7.88 9.64
N ILE A 40 13.52 8.96 8.84
CA ILE A 40 12.78 10.21 9.12
C ILE A 40 11.26 9.93 9.09
N HIS A 41 10.79 9.17 8.11
CA HIS A 41 9.38 8.78 8.05
C HIS A 41 8.98 7.97 9.28
N GLY A 42 9.83 7.02 9.72
CA GLY A 42 9.60 6.24 10.94
C GLY A 42 9.47 7.10 12.19
N ILE A 43 10.35 8.09 12.37
CA ILE A 43 10.30 9.02 13.51
C ILE A 43 9.00 9.81 13.54
N VAL A 44 8.58 10.36 12.39
CA VAL A 44 7.35 11.15 12.29
C VAL A 44 6.12 10.27 12.57
N ALA A 45 6.03 9.11 11.93
CA ALA A 45 4.91 8.17 12.12
C ALA A 45 4.81 7.70 13.58
N GLY A 46 5.94 7.37 14.22
CA GLY A 46 5.98 6.96 15.63
C GLY A 46 5.51 8.05 16.60
N ARG A 47 5.90 9.31 16.37
CA ARG A 47 5.42 10.45 17.18
C ARG A 47 3.92 10.67 17.04
N LEU A 48 3.38 10.52 15.83
CA LEU A 48 1.92 10.62 15.61
C LEU A 48 1.19 9.48 16.30
N GLY A 49 1.69 8.25 16.18
CA GLY A 49 1.11 7.08 16.86
C GLY A 49 1.08 7.23 18.37
N ALA A 50 2.15 7.73 18.99
CA ALA A 50 2.20 7.99 20.43
C ALA A 50 1.11 8.97 20.89
N ARG A 51 0.97 10.10 20.18
CA ARG A 51 -0.05 11.11 20.50
C ARG A 51 -1.48 10.60 20.33
N LEU A 52 -1.73 9.79 19.30
CA LEU A 52 -3.04 9.16 19.08
C LEU A 52 -3.35 8.13 20.17
N GLY A 53 -2.34 7.38 20.62
CA GLY A 53 -2.49 6.41 21.70
C GLY A 53 -2.76 7.05 23.07
N GLU A 54 -2.25 8.25 23.33
CA GLU A 54 -2.59 9.01 24.55
C GLU A 54 -4.03 9.57 24.53
N TRP A 55 -4.63 9.73 23.35
CA TRP A 55 -5.99 10.25 23.19
C TRP A 55 -7.07 9.15 23.31
N ALA A 56 -6.77 7.93 22.85
CA ALA A 56 -7.68 6.79 22.84
C ALA A 56 -7.85 6.17 24.24
#